data_AF-W4VNJ8-F1
#
_entry.id   AF-W4VNJ8-F1
#
_cell.length_a   1.000
_cell.length_b   1.000
_cell.length_c   1.000
_cell.angle_alpha   90.00
_cell.angle_beta   90.00
_cell.angle_gamma   90.00
#
_symmetry.space_group_name_H-M   'P 1'
#
loop_
_entity.id
_entity.type
_entity.pdbx_description
1 polymer ?
#
loop_
_entity_poly.entity_id
_entity_poly.type
_entity_poly.pdbx_seq_one_letter_code
_entity_poly.pdbx_strand_id
1 'polypeptide(L)'
;MSINQLIFRSFQKNVKSYYLYVFALVFSAALYFAFVTLQYDPLMAEASGSTRGLAAIRAASVLLIVIVTVFLLYANNLFIKRRSKEIGLFQLIGMTKNRIFKILTAENVILYFGSLFIGTFIGFAFSKLIAMTLFKITGVDAVASLYFSDEAFIQTLLVFGSIYILIMLMNYLFIRNQSILSLFHITSKTESRVSKISIIEILIGIFGILLILTGYYVSARLFDGGDSMSVNHLFLAMIFILASVIFGTYFFYKGSVRFITNLIRKNKGGYLNINQVMSLSSIMFRMRSNAMLLTIITTVSALAIGLLSLNYISYYSAERNAENMAPTDFAFVTSEDAVAFGEVLKESGISYSEQRIEVLRVEIDIKEITNNDIENLQFDVGKMRVAVISDLYVEGIDVSQGETLFSGYSDALLTLLNLKDSGTVTFHGLTAAFNQEYVGIYNDSVLPLYFTGGLPAVIVNETTFTMLANDMDPDIQLNSSLYIGFTLADRETVEAADTLFQSMPFSQDEAITPNTR
;
A
#
# COMPACT_ATOMS: atom_id res chain seq x y z
N MET A 1 -34.75 -44.49 -0.02
CA MET A 1 -34.66 -43.01 0.11
C MET A 1 -33.89 -42.49 -1.10
N SER A 2 -34.42 -41.54 -1.87
CA SER A 2 -33.71 -41.05 -3.07
C SER A 2 -32.55 -40.12 -2.70
N ILE A 3 -31.51 -40.06 -3.54
CA ILE A 3 -30.32 -39.23 -3.28
C ILE A 3 -30.71 -37.74 -3.11
N ASN A 4 -31.71 -37.28 -3.86
CA ASN A 4 -32.20 -35.90 -3.84
C ASN A 4 -32.93 -35.56 -2.53
N GLN A 5 -33.71 -36.49 -1.97
CA GLN A 5 -34.36 -36.31 -0.67
C GLN A 5 -33.34 -36.20 0.48
N LEU A 6 -32.19 -36.88 0.34
CA LEU A 6 -31.10 -36.86 1.31
C LEU A 6 -30.35 -35.52 1.27
N ILE A 7 -30.10 -34.99 0.07
CA ILE A 7 -29.52 -33.66 -0.14
C ILE A 7 -30.40 -32.57 0.47
N PHE A 8 -31.70 -32.57 0.17
CA PHE A 8 -32.63 -31.54 0.66
C PHE A 8 -32.81 -31.57 2.19
N ARG A 9 -32.92 -32.76 2.80
CA ARG A 9 -33.01 -32.90 4.26
C ARG A 9 -31.70 -32.56 4.98
N SER A 10 -30.55 -32.89 4.41
CA SER A 10 -29.24 -32.48 4.98
C SER A 10 -29.11 -30.95 4.95
N PHE A 11 -29.47 -30.32 3.83
CA PHE A 11 -29.48 -28.86 3.68
C PHE A 11 -30.31 -28.17 4.76
N GLN A 12 -31.59 -28.54 4.90
CA GLN A 12 -32.50 -27.92 5.88
C GLN A 12 -32.05 -28.13 7.35
N LYS A 13 -31.53 -29.31 7.68
CA LYS A 13 -31.15 -29.63 9.06
C LYS A 13 -29.87 -28.93 9.52
N ASN A 14 -29.00 -28.56 8.57
CA ASN A 14 -27.69 -28.00 8.85
C ASN A 14 -27.54 -26.50 8.50
N VAL A 15 -28.61 -25.79 8.10
CA VAL A 15 -28.58 -24.34 7.77
C VAL A 15 -27.85 -23.49 8.80
N LYS A 16 -28.05 -23.74 10.10
CA LYS A 16 -27.33 -23.03 11.19
C LYS A 16 -25.81 -23.25 11.16
N SER A 17 -25.34 -24.40 10.68
CA SER A 17 -23.91 -24.66 10.48
C SER A 17 -23.38 -24.09 9.16
N TYR A 18 -24.26 -23.80 8.19
CA TYR A 18 -23.89 -23.24 6.89
C TYR A 18 -23.73 -21.73 6.88
N TYR A 19 -24.36 -21.01 7.82
CA TYR A 19 -24.40 -19.55 7.81
C TYR A 19 -23.02 -18.89 7.71
N LEU A 20 -22.02 -19.33 8.49
CA LEU A 20 -20.66 -18.75 8.44
C LEU A 20 -19.98 -18.94 7.08
N TYR A 21 -20.18 -20.08 6.42
CA TYR A 21 -19.57 -20.36 5.11
C TYR A 21 -20.29 -19.60 3.99
N VAL A 22 -21.63 -19.58 4.01
CA VAL A 22 -22.45 -18.82 3.06
C VAL A 22 -22.18 -17.33 3.21
N PHE A 23 -22.12 -16.81 4.44
CA PHE A 23 -21.78 -15.41 4.71
C PHE A 23 -20.41 -15.05 4.13
N ALA A 24 -19.39 -15.90 4.35
CA ALA A 24 -18.07 -15.69 3.78
C ALA A 24 -18.10 -15.65 2.25
N LEU A 25 -18.83 -16.57 1.60
CA LEU A 25 -18.98 -16.59 0.14
C LEU A 25 -19.70 -15.35 -0.39
N VAL A 26 -20.85 -15.01 0.19
CA VAL A 26 -21.66 -13.83 -0.20
C VAL A 26 -20.85 -12.55 -0.02
N PHE A 27 -20.21 -12.38 1.14
CA PHE A 27 -19.41 -11.19 1.45
C PHE A 27 -18.21 -11.06 0.49
N SER A 28 -17.47 -12.14 0.26
CA SER A 28 -16.36 -12.12 -0.69
C SER A 28 -16.79 -11.83 -2.12
N ALA A 29 -17.90 -12.42 -2.58
CA ALA A 29 -18.45 -12.15 -3.92
C ALA A 29 -18.94 -10.71 -4.04
N ALA A 30 -19.62 -10.19 -3.03
CA ALA A 30 -20.10 -8.81 -3.00
C ALA A 30 -18.93 -7.81 -3.04
N LEU A 31 -17.93 -8.01 -2.18
CA LEU A 31 -16.76 -7.14 -2.10
C LEU A 31 -15.96 -7.16 -3.40
N TYR A 32 -15.71 -8.35 -3.96
CA TYR A 32 -14.98 -8.48 -5.21
C TYR A 32 -15.73 -7.83 -6.38
N PHE A 33 -17.02 -8.13 -6.53
CA PHE A 33 -17.83 -7.55 -7.60
C PHE A 33 -17.91 -6.02 -7.49
N ALA A 34 -18.06 -5.48 -6.28
CA ALA A 34 -18.10 -4.03 -6.07
C ALA A 34 -16.80 -3.34 -6.51
N PHE A 35 -15.63 -3.92 -6.18
CA PHE A 35 -14.32 -3.41 -6.60
C PHE A 35 -14.08 -3.52 -8.10
N VAL A 36 -14.41 -4.66 -8.71
CA VAL A 36 -14.21 -4.83 -10.16
C VAL A 36 -15.18 -3.93 -10.94
N THR A 37 -16.40 -3.72 -10.44
CA THR A 37 -17.33 -2.76 -11.04
C THR A 37 -16.73 -1.35 -11.07
N LEU A 38 -16.09 -0.93 -9.97
CA LEU A 38 -15.37 0.33 -9.89
C LEU A 38 -14.22 0.41 -10.92
N GLN A 39 -13.48 -0.68 -11.12
CA GLN A 39 -12.39 -0.73 -12.11
C GLN A 39 -12.87 -0.47 -13.55
N TYR A 40 -14.10 -0.86 -13.88
CA TYR A 40 -14.69 -0.70 -15.21
C TYR A 40 -15.68 0.46 -15.31
N ASP A 41 -15.83 1.26 -14.25
CA ASP A 41 -16.70 2.43 -14.28
C ASP A 41 -16.08 3.52 -15.16
N PRO A 42 -16.77 4.03 -16.20
CA PRO A 42 -16.27 5.11 -17.04
C PRO A 42 -15.90 6.37 -16.25
N LEU A 43 -16.64 6.69 -15.18
CA LEU A 43 -16.35 7.84 -14.32
C LEU A 43 -15.02 7.68 -13.58
N MET A 44 -14.56 6.44 -13.36
CA MET A 44 -13.24 6.17 -12.79
C MET A 44 -12.13 6.42 -13.81
N ALA A 45 -12.36 6.18 -15.11
CA ALA A 45 -11.39 6.48 -16.15
C ALA A 45 -11.17 8.00 -16.28
N GLU A 46 -12.23 8.79 -16.14
CA GLU A 46 -12.16 10.26 -16.14
C GLU A 46 -11.54 10.79 -14.85
N ALA A 47 -11.99 10.32 -13.68
CA ALA A 47 -11.48 10.75 -12.38
C ALA A 47 -10.02 10.35 -12.12
N SER A 48 -9.54 9.25 -12.69
CA SER A 48 -8.16 8.81 -12.47
C SER A 48 -7.13 9.58 -13.30
N GLY A 49 -7.56 10.31 -14.35
CA GLY A 49 -6.80 11.29 -15.16
C GLY A 49 -5.48 10.81 -15.79
N SER A 50 -5.00 9.63 -15.42
CA SER A 50 -3.62 9.18 -15.58
C SER A 50 -3.57 7.65 -15.67
N THR A 51 -2.62 7.14 -16.45
CA THR A 51 -2.33 5.71 -16.57
C THR A 51 -1.95 5.06 -15.23
N ARG A 52 -1.48 5.86 -14.26
CA ARG A 52 -1.08 5.42 -12.91
C ARG A 52 -2.28 5.08 -12.03
N GLY A 53 -3.35 5.88 -12.05
CA GLY A 53 -4.56 5.62 -11.26
C GLY A 53 -5.26 4.33 -11.67
N LEU A 54 -5.43 4.10 -12.97
CA LEU A 54 -5.98 2.84 -13.50
C LEU A 54 -5.10 1.62 -13.17
N ALA A 55 -3.77 1.76 -13.21
CA ALA A 55 -2.85 0.70 -12.81
C ALA A 55 -2.96 0.38 -11.31
N ALA A 56 -3.15 1.38 -10.45
CA ALA A 56 -3.34 1.19 -9.02
C ALA A 56 -4.63 0.42 -8.70
N ILE A 57 -5.75 0.76 -9.35
CA ILE A 57 -7.02 0.04 -9.18
C ILE A 57 -6.92 -1.42 -9.67
N ARG A 58 -6.21 -1.66 -10.78
CA ARG A 58 -5.91 -3.02 -11.25
C ARG A 58 -5.07 -3.81 -10.24
N ALA A 59 -4.03 -3.20 -9.68
CA ALA A 59 -3.19 -3.82 -8.66
C ALA A 59 -4.00 -4.15 -7.39
N ALA A 60 -4.87 -3.24 -6.95
CA ALA A 60 -5.78 -3.46 -5.83
C ALA A 60 -6.74 -4.63 -6.09
N SER A 61 -7.26 -4.73 -7.31
CA SER A 61 -8.13 -5.84 -7.72
C SER A 61 -7.40 -7.19 -7.70
N VAL A 62 -6.14 -7.25 -8.14
CA VAL A 62 -5.30 -8.46 -8.04
C VAL A 62 -5.04 -8.83 -6.57
N LEU A 63 -4.70 -7.86 -5.72
CA LEU A 63 -4.50 -8.08 -4.30
C LEU A 63 -5.78 -8.64 -3.63
N LEU A 64 -6.94 -8.10 -3.99
CA LEU A 64 -8.23 -8.55 -3.49
C LEU A 64 -8.50 -10.02 -3.86
N ILE A 65 -8.13 -10.47 -5.07
CA ILE A 65 -8.24 -11.89 -5.47
C ILE A 65 -7.44 -12.79 -4.52
N VAL A 66 -6.22 -12.39 -4.16
CA VAL A 66 -5.36 -13.17 -3.25
C VAL A 66 -6.01 -13.29 -1.88
N ILE A 67 -6.47 -12.17 -1.32
CA ILE A 67 -7.10 -12.12 0.02
C ILE A 67 -8.39 -12.96 0.04
N VAL A 68 -9.26 -12.75 -0.95
CA VAL A 68 -10.53 -13.51 -1.09
C VAL A 68 -10.25 -14.99 -1.24
N THR A 69 -9.27 -15.39 -2.04
CA THR A 69 -8.91 -16.80 -2.24
C THR A 69 -8.47 -17.45 -0.93
N VAL A 70 -7.55 -16.82 -0.18
CA VAL A 70 -7.08 -17.34 1.11
C VAL A 70 -8.25 -17.46 2.10
N PHE A 71 -9.09 -16.43 2.17
CA PHE A 71 -10.25 -16.40 3.06
C PHE A 71 -11.27 -17.50 2.73
N LEU A 72 -11.60 -17.71 1.45
CA LEU A 72 -12.54 -18.75 1.01
C LEU A 72 -11.99 -20.17 1.18
N LEU A 73 -10.71 -20.39 0.89
CA LEU A 73 -10.06 -21.68 1.15
C LEU A 73 -10.07 -22.01 2.64
N TYR A 74 -9.82 -21.02 3.49
CA TYR A 74 -9.89 -21.18 4.94
C TYR A 74 -11.32 -21.46 5.42
N ALA A 75 -12.30 -20.69 4.95
CA ALA A 75 -13.71 -20.90 5.26
C ALA A 75 -14.16 -22.32 4.86
N ASN A 76 -13.75 -22.79 3.69
CA ASN A 76 -14.01 -24.17 3.23
C ASN A 76 -13.34 -25.22 4.13
N ASN A 77 -12.10 -25.00 4.58
CA ASN A 77 -11.41 -25.93 5.49
C ASN A 77 -12.12 -26.02 6.85
N LEU A 78 -12.55 -24.89 7.40
CA LEU A 78 -13.37 -24.88 8.62
C LEU A 78 -14.69 -25.61 8.42
N PHE A 79 -15.33 -25.38 7.27
CA PHE A 79 -16.60 -25.98 6.91
C PHE A 79 -16.52 -27.52 6.80
N ILE A 80 -15.55 -28.05 6.03
CA ILE A 80 -15.38 -29.49 5.85
C ILE A 80 -14.99 -30.19 7.17
N LYS A 81 -14.22 -29.52 8.04
CA LYS A 81 -13.87 -30.03 9.38
C LYS A 81 -15.09 -30.13 10.29
N ARG A 82 -15.99 -29.13 10.27
CA ARG A 82 -17.24 -29.17 11.08
C ARG A 82 -18.16 -30.30 10.63
N ARG A 83 -18.13 -30.68 9.35
CA ARG A 83 -18.92 -31.78 8.78
C ARG A 83 -18.28 -33.15 8.92
N SER A 84 -17.12 -33.28 9.56
CA SER A 84 -16.43 -34.57 9.66
C SER A 84 -17.25 -35.67 10.33
N LYS A 85 -18.08 -35.32 11.33
CA LYS A 85 -18.97 -36.26 12.02
C LYS A 85 -20.08 -36.78 11.10
N GLU A 86 -20.63 -35.93 10.24
CA GLU A 86 -21.64 -36.31 9.24
C GLU A 86 -21.01 -37.25 8.18
N ILE A 87 -19.81 -36.92 7.71
CA ILE A 87 -19.03 -37.75 6.79
C ILE A 87 -18.74 -39.12 7.40
N GLY A 88 -18.40 -39.17 8.69
CA GLY A 88 -18.21 -40.42 9.43
C GLY A 88 -19.48 -41.26 9.51
N LEU A 89 -20.63 -40.65 9.80
CA LEU A 89 -21.92 -41.34 9.86
C LEU A 89 -22.31 -41.97 8.52
N PHE A 90 -22.11 -41.26 7.40
CA PHE A 90 -22.36 -41.80 6.06
C PHE A 90 -21.46 -43.00 5.75
N GLN A 91 -20.20 -43.00 6.20
CA GLN A 91 -19.32 -44.16 6.06
C GLN A 91 -19.77 -45.35 6.91
N LEU A 92 -20.30 -45.14 8.13
CA LEU A 92 -20.83 -46.23 8.97
C LEU A 92 -22.04 -46.93 8.34
N ILE A 93 -22.87 -46.21 7.60
CA ILE A 93 -24.03 -46.76 6.88
C ILE A 93 -23.57 -47.47 5.57
N GLY A 94 -22.26 -47.58 5.33
CA GLY A 94 -21.68 -48.31 4.20
C GLY A 94 -21.58 -47.49 2.90
N MET A 95 -21.73 -46.16 2.94
CA MET A 95 -21.57 -45.34 1.74
C MET A 95 -20.10 -45.28 1.31
N THR A 96 -19.85 -45.53 0.02
CA THR A 96 -18.51 -45.38 -0.56
C THR A 96 -18.05 -43.92 -0.55
N LYS A 97 -16.75 -43.69 -0.39
CA LYS A 97 -16.15 -42.34 -0.36
C LYS A 97 -16.56 -41.48 -1.56
N ASN A 98 -16.64 -42.08 -2.75
CA ASN A 98 -17.08 -41.39 -3.96
C ASN A 98 -18.54 -40.94 -3.90
N ARG A 99 -19.43 -41.72 -3.26
CA ARG A 99 -20.85 -41.35 -3.13
C ARG A 99 -21.05 -40.22 -2.13
N ILE A 100 -20.27 -40.23 -1.04
CA ILE A 100 -20.22 -39.13 -0.07
C ILE A 100 -19.70 -37.85 -0.75
N PHE A 101 -18.61 -37.95 -1.50
CA PHE A 101 -18.07 -36.83 -2.27
C PHE A 101 -19.11 -36.22 -3.22
N LYS A 102 -19.85 -37.04 -3.98
CA LYS A 102 -20.91 -36.56 -4.88
C LYS A 102 -22.03 -35.81 -4.14
N ILE A 103 -22.47 -36.30 -2.99
CA ILE A 103 -23.53 -35.65 -2.20
C ILE A 103 -23.05 -34.30 -1.67
N LEU A 104 -21.86 -34.27 -1.04
CA LEU A 104 -21.29 -33.04 -0.49
C LEU A 104 -20.99 -32.01 -1.58
N THR A 105 -20.51 -32.47 -2.73
CA THR A 105 -20.24 -31.60 -3.88
C THR A 105 -21.54 -31.00 -4.40
N ALA A 106 -22.60 -31.79 -4.59
CA ALA A 106 -23.89 -31.27 -5.05
C ALA A 106 -24.47 -30.20 -4.11
N GLU A 107 -24.33 -30.39 -2.79
CA GLU A 107 -24.75 -29.40 -1.81
C GLU A 107 -23.89 -28.13 -1.86
N ASN A 108 -22.56 -28.29 -1.98
CA ASN A 108 -21.63 -27.16 -2.13
C ASN A 108 -21.87 -26.37 -3.41
N VAL A 109 -22.21 -27.02 -4.52
CA VAL A 109 -22.61 -26.34 -5.78
C VAL A 109 -23.77 -25.38 -5.50
N ILE A 110 -24.85 -25.88 -4.87
CA ILE A 110 -26.05 -25.08 -4.60
C ILE A 110 -25.71 -23.90 -3.69
N LEU A 111 -24.95 -24.14 -2.62
CA LEU A 111 -24.50 -23.09 -1.71
C LEU A 111 -23.62 -22.06 -2.41
N TYR A 112 -22.68 -22.51 -3.26
CA TYR A 112 -21.72 -21.66 -3.94
C TYR A 112 -22.39 -20.76 -4.97
N PHE A 113 -23.16 -21.33 -5.90
CA PHE A 113 -23.86 -20.55 -6.93
C PHE A 113 -24.96 -19.66 -6.32
N GLY A 114 -25.67 -20.13 -5.29
CA GLY A 114 -26.63 -19.30 -4.57
C GLY A 114 -25.96 -18.12 -3.87
N SER A 115 -24.81 -18.35 -3.22
CA SER A 115 -24.04 -17.28 -2.57
C SER A 115 -23.42 -16.31 -3.56
N LEU A 116 -22.95 -16.80 -4.72
CA LEU A 116 -22.41 -15.97 -5.79
C LEU A 116 -23.49 -15.05 -6.34
N PHE A 117 -24.69 -15.57 -6.62
CA PHE A 117 -25.81 -14.76 -7.13
C PHE A 117 -26.23 -13.68 -6.13
N ILE A 118 -26.44 -14.04 -4.86
CA ILE A 118 -26.79 -13.10 -3.81
C ILE A 118 -25.65 -12.10 -3.58
N GLY A 119 -24.40 -12.58 -3.59
CA GLY A 119 -23.20 -11.77 -3.44
C GLY A 119 -23.05 -10.74 -4.54
N THR A 120 -23.22 -11.10 -5.81
CA THR A 120 -23.21 -10.16 -6.93
C THR A 120 -24.31 -9.11 -6.80
N PHE A 121 -25.52 -9.50 -6.40
CA PHE A 121 -26.61 -8.54 -6.20
C PHE A 121 -26.31 -7.54 -5.06
N ILE A 122 -25.79 -8.03 -3.93
CA ILE A 122 -25.38 -7.17 -2.82
C ILE A 122 -24.17 -6.31 -3.23
N GLY A 123 -23.21 -6.88 -3.95
CA GLY A 123 -22.03 -6.19 -4.47
C GLY A 123 -22.38 -5.07 -5.42
N PHE A 124 -23.40 -5.26 -6.26
CA PHE A 124 -23.92 -4.21 -7.11
C PHE A 124 -24.46 -3.03 -6.28
N ALA A 125 -25.25 -3.29 -5.24
CA ALA A 125 -25.71 -2.24 -4.34
C ALA A 125 -24.55 -1.57 -3.57
N PHE A 126 -23.55 -2.35 -3.15
CA PHE A 126 -22.36 -1.86 -2.45
C PHE A 126 -21.41 -1.05 -3.34
N SER A 127 -21.36 -1.33 -4.65
CA SER A 127 -20.50 -0.62 -5.59
C SER A 127 -20.74 0.88 -5.57
N LYS A 128 -22.01 1.29 -5.49
CA LYS A 128 -22.42 2.70 -5.34
C LYS A 128 -21.87 3.33 -4.05
N LEU A 129 -21.92 2.60 -2.93
CA LEU A 129 -21.40 3.12 -1.65
C LEU A 129 -19.89 3.31 -1.71
N ILE A 130 -19.17 2.39 -2.36
CA ILE A 130 -17.71 2.51 -2.54
C ILE A 130 -17.39 3.70 -3.46
N ALA A 131 -18.08 3.84 -4.59
CA ALA A 131 -17.91 4.96 -5.51
C ALA A 131 -18.21 6.31 -4.84
N MET A 132 -19.30 6.42 -4.07
CA MET A 132 -19.63 7.63 -3.30
C MET A 132 -18.55 7.98 -2.28
N THR A 133 -18.01 6.97 -1.58
CA THR A 133 -16.94 7.18 -0.61
C THR A 133 -15.67 7.66 -1.31
N LEU A 134 -15.34 7.06 -2.47
CA LEU A 134 -14.18 7.44 -3.25
C LEU A 134 -14.29 8.87 -3.77
N PHE A 135 -15.39 9.23 -4.43
CA PHE A 135 -15.62 10.61 -4.92
C PHE A 135 -15.57 11.66 -3.83
N LYS A 136 -16.11 11.35 -2.64
CA LYS A 136 -16.03 12.25 -1.49
C LYS A 136 -14.59 12.43 -0.97
N ILE A 137 -13.76 11.39 -1.04
CA ILE A 137 -12.35 11.47 -0.63
C ILE A 137 -11.51 12.18 -1.70
N THR A 138 -11.81 11.96 -2.98
CA THR A 138 -11.08 12.57 -4.10
C THR A 138 -11.58 13.96 -4.48
N GLY A 139 -12.62 14.49 -3.82
CA GLY A 139 -13.19 15.80 -4.14
C GLY A 139 -13.83 15.88 -5.52
N VAL A 140 -14.24 14.75 -6.11
CA VAL A 140 -14.85 14.72 -7.44
C VAL A 140 -16.34 14.96 -7.31
N ASP A 141 -16.81 16.10 -7.85
CA ASP A 141 -18.24 16.46 -7.90
C ASP A 141 -18.97 15.71 -9.02
N ALA A 142 -18.98 14.38 -8.93
CA ALA A 142 -19.75 13.50 -9.79
C ALA A 142 -20.81 12.73 -9.01
N VAL A 143 -22.00 12.60 -9.62
CA VAL A 143 -23.04 11.74 -9.06
C VAL A 143 -22.66 10.28 -9.33
N ALA A 144 -22.29 9.55 -8.27
CA ALA A 144 -22.06 8.11 -8.33
C ALA A 144 -23.33 7.38 -8.83
N SER A 145 -23.33 7.04 -10.12
CA SER A 145 -24.37 6.27 -10.76
C SER A 145 -24.16 4.77 -10.54
N LEU A 146 -25.23 3.99 -10.54
CA LEU A 146 -25.11 2.53 -10.49
C LEU A 146 -24.78 2.03 -11.89
N TYR A 147 -23.48 1.80 -12.15
CA TYR A 147 -23.02 1.20 -13.38
C TYR A 147 -22.95 -0.33 -13.24
N PHE A 148 -23.66 -1.05 -14.10
CA PHE A 148 -23.52 -2.50 -14.19
C PHE A 148 -22.55 -2.83 -15.32
N SER A 149 -21.36 -3.31 -14.98
CA SER A 149 -20.35 -3.72 -15.96
C SER A 149 -20.47 -5.21 -16.28
N ASP A 150 -20.77 -5.52 -17.55
CA ASP A 150 -20.77 -6.89 -18.06
C ASP A 150 -19.37 -7.53 -17.97
N GLU A 151 -18.32 -6.73 -18.16
CA GLU A 151 -16.93 -7.16 -18.01
C GLU A 151 -16.63 -7.56 -16.56
N ALA A 152 -17.08 -6.76 -15.59
CA ALA A 152 -16.94 -7.06 -14.17
C ALA A 152 -17.68 -8.35 -13.78
N PHE A 153 -18.86 -8.58 -14.34
CA PHE A 153 -19.64 -9.79 -14.12
C PHE A 153 -18.93 -11.04 -14.65
N ILE A 154 -18.44 -11.00 -15.89
CA ILE A 154 -17.72 -12.11 -16.52
C ILE A 154 -16.42 -12.40 -15.75
N GLN A 155 -15.65 -11.37 -15.39
CA GLN A 155 -14.42 -11.54 -14.62
C GLN A 155 -14.71 -12.16 -13.24
N THR A 156 -15.76 -11.71 -12.56
CA THR A 156 -16.21 -12.29 -11.29
C THR A 156 -16.55 -13.76 -11.43
N LEU A 157 -17.28 -14.13 -12.49
CA LEU A 157 -17.63 -15.52 -12.76
C LEU A 157 -16.39 -16.39 -13.01
N LEU A 158 -15.40 -15.89 -13.75
CA LEU A 158 -14.14 -16.61 -14.02
C LEU A 158 -13.29 -16.81 -12.77
N VAL A 159 -13.14 -15.76 -11.95
CA VAL A 159 -12.34 -15.83 -10.71
C VAL A 159 -13.00 -16.75 -9.69
N PHE A 160 -14.30 -16.59 -9.44
CA PHE A 160 -15.02 -17.48 -8.53
C PHE A 160 -15.09 -18.90 -9.10
N GLY A 161 -15.27 -19.09 -10.41
CA GLY A 161 -15.15 -20.40 -11.05
C GLY A 161 -13.81 -21.08 -10.75
N SER A 162 -12.70 -20.35 -10.83
CA SER A 162 -11.36 -20.85 -10.52
C SER A 162 -11.21 -21.21 -9.03
N ILE A 163 -11.67 -20.34 -8.12
CA ILE A 163 -11.66 -20.60 -6.67
C ILE A 163 -12.51 -21.82 -6.33
N TYR A 164 -13.66 -21.98 -6.98
CA TYR A 164 -14.54 -23.13 -6.79
C TYR A 164 -13.86 -24.45 -7.15
N ILE A 165 -13.11 -24.49 -8.26
CA ILE A 165 -12.33 -25.66 -8.67
C ILE A 165 -11.28 -26.01 -7.59
N LEU A 166 -10.58 -25.01 -7.04
CA LEU A 166 -9.61 -25.22 -5.96
C LEU A 166 -10.28 -25.76 -4.69
N ILE A 167 -11.43 -25.21 -4.31
CA ILE A 167 -12.23 -25.67 -3.17
C ILE A 167 -12.65 -27.14 -3.37
N MET A 168 -13.14 -27.48 -4.57
CA MET A 168 -13.53 -28.84 -4.94
C MET A 168 -12.36 -29.82 -4.83
N LEU A 169 -11.19 -29.44 -5.36
CA LEU A 169 -9.97 -30.24 -5.26
C LEU A 169 -9.56 -30.47 -3.79
N MET A 170 -9.61 -29.42 -2.97
CA MET A 170 -9.28 -29.50 -1.55
C MET A 170 -10.25 -30.42 -0.79
N ASN A 171 -11.55 -30.33 -1.10
CA ASN A 171 -12.58 -31.20 -0.54
C ASN A 171 -12.40 -32.67 -0.96
N TYR A 172 -12.06 -32.90 -2.23
CA TYR A 172 -11.75 -34.24 -2.74
C TYR A 172 -10.54 -34.85 -2.00
N LEU A 173 -9.43 -34.12 -1.90
CA LEU A 173 -8.23 -34.57 -1.19
C LEU A 173 -8.50 -34.83 0.30
N PHE A 174 -9.27 -33.96 0.94
CA PHE A 174 -9.67 -34.15 2.35
C PHE A 174 -10.44 -35.45 2.55
N ILE A 175 -11.46 -35.73 1.72
CA ILE A 175 -12.30 -36.93 1.85
C ILE A 175 -11.51 -38.20 1.48
N ARG A 176 -10.63 -38.13 0.47
CA ARG A 176 -9.82 -39.28 0.04
C ARG A 176 -8.85 -39.72 1.13
N ASN A 177 -8.15 -38.77 1.75
CA ASN A 177 -7.05 -39.03 2.69
C ASN A 177 -7.52 -39.37 4.13
N GLN A 178 -8.81 -39.25 4.44
CA GLN A 178 -9.36 -39.57 5.76
C GLN A 178 -9.76 -41.05 5.88
N SER A 179 -9.45 -41.67 7.03
CA SER A 179 -9.93 -43.02 7.39
C SER A 179 -11.18 -42.91 8.28
N ILE A 180 -12.03 -43.95 8.29
CA ILE A 180 -13.29 -43.99 9.06
C ILE A 180 -13.03 -43.65 10.55
N LEU A 181 -11.94 -44.19 11.09
CA LEU A 181 -11.52 -43.95 12.48
C LEU A 181 -10.99 -42.54 12.72
N SER A 182 -10.38 -41.88 11.71
CA SER A 182 -9.95 -40.48 11.85
C SER A 182 -11.16 -39.56 11.89
N LEU A 183 -12.16 -39.75 11.03
CA LEU A 183 -13.35 -38.89 10.92
C LEU A 183 -14.16 -38.77 12.23
N PHE A 184 -14.35 -39.87 12.97
CA PHE A 184 -15.03 -39.84 14.28
C PHE A 184 -14.19 -39.24 15.39
N HIS A 185 -12.86 -39.41 15.31
CA HIS A 185 -11.95 -38.87 16.31
C HIS A 185 -11.37 -37.50 15.91
N ILE A 186 -11.72 -36.82 14.81
CA ILE A 186 -11.15 -35.48 14.53
C ILE A 186 -11.41 -34.48 15.67
N THR A 187 -12.50 -34.64 16.42
CA THR A 187 -12.77 -33.86 17.63
C THR A 187 -12.12 -34.42 18.91
N SER A 188 -11.67 -35.68 18.96
CA SER A 188 -11.17 -36.36 20.18
C SER A 188 -9.75 -36.97 20.09
N LYS A 189 -9.23 -37.34 18.92
CA LYS A 189 -7.82 -37.73 18.64
C LYS A 189 -6.84 -36.61 18.92
N THR A 190 -7.34 -35.39 18.97
CA THR A 190 -6.62 -34.24 19.44
C THR A 190 -6.18 -34.56 20.91
N GLU A 191 -7.02 -35.13 21.77
CA GLU A 191 -6.64 -35.38 23.18
C GLU A 191 -5.68 -36.56 23.45
N SER A 192 -5.45 -37.51 22.53
CA SER A 192 -4.96 -38.85 22.94
C SER A 192 -3.56 -39.29 22.48
N ARG A 193 -2.71 -38.43 21.93
CA ARG A 193 -1.28 -38.78 21.75
C ARG A 193 -0.35 -37.67 22.19
N VAL A 194 0.08 -37.76 23.44
CA VAL A 194 1.34 -37.20 23.92
C VAL A 194 2.47 -37.92 23.19
N SER A 195 2.73 -37.55 21.93
CA SER A 195 3.92 -38.02 21.21
C SER A 195 5.15 -37.46 21.92
N LYS A 196 6.17 -38.29 22.15
CA LYS A 196 7.44 -37.90 22.76
C LYS A 196 7.98 -36.61 22.15
N ILE A 197 8.55 -35.79 23.03
CA ILE A 197 9.13 -34.48 22.73
C ILE A 197 10.39 -34.66 21.84
N SER A 198 10.24 -34.80 20.51
CA SER A 198 11.33 -34.78 19.51
C SER A 198 12.07 -33.44 19.38
N ILE A 199 13.37 -33.39 19.69
CA ILE A 199 14.26 -32.20 19.60
C ILE A 199 14.08 -31.39 18.31
N ILE A 200 13.72 -32.04 17.22
CA ILE A 200 13.43 -31.44 15.90
C ILE A 200 12.35 -30.34 15.98
N GLU A 201 11.28 -30.52 16.77
CA GLU A 201 10.21 -29.51 16.89
C GLU A 201 10.66 -28.24 17.63
N ILE A 202 11.70 -28.32 18.48
CA ILE A 202 12.29 -27.15 19.15
C ILE A 202 13.14 -26.36 18.17
N LEU A 203 13.95 -27.05 17.35
CA LEU A 203 14.75 -26.42 16.30
C LEU A 203 13.86 -25.67 15.30
N ILE A 204 12.70 -26.22 14.94
CA ILE A 204 11.72 -25.56 14.07
C ILE A 204 11.21 -24.25 14.69
N GLY A 205 10.89 -24.23 15.98
CA GLY A 205 10.43 -23.02 16.67
C GLY A 205 11.50 -21.93 16.73
N ILE A 206 12.75 -22.29 17.05
CA ILE A 206 13.89 -21.37 17.07
C ILE A 206 14.17 -20.84 15.67
N PHE A 207 14.15 -21.71 14.66
CA PHE A 207 14.30 -21.33 13.26
C PHE A 207 13.21 -20.34 12.81
N GLY A 208 11.97 -20.52 13.28
CA GLY A 208 10.88 -19.56 13.03
C GLY A 208 11.16 -18.17 13.61
N ILE A 209 11.67 -18.10 14.84
CA ILE A 209 12.06 -16.82 15.48
C ILE A 209 13.22 -16.17 14.72
N LEU A 210 14.25 -16.96 14.36
CA LEU A 210 15.37 -16.48 13.56
C LEU A 210 14.89 -15.90 12.22
N LEU A 211 13.97 -16.58 11.53
CA LEU A 211 13.39 -16.07 10.28
C LEU A 211 12.71 -14.70 10.48
N ILE A 212 11.92 -14.55 11.55
CA ILE A 212 11.26 -13.28 11.86
C ILE A 212 12.31 -12.20 12.14
N LEU A 213 13.30 -12.49 13.00
CA LEU A 213 14.37 -11.54 13.33
C LEU A 213 15.20 -11.15 12.10
N THR A 214 15.53 -12.09 11.22
CA THR A 214 16.22 -11.79 9.96
C THR A 214 15.37 -10.93 9.04
N GLY A 215 14.06 -11.17 8.97
CA GLY A 215 13.13 -10.31 8.22
C GLY A 215 13.13 -8.87 8.74
N TYR A 216 13.08 -8.68 10.06
CA TYR A 216 13.18 -7.36 10.68
C TYR A 216 14.56 -6.72 10.50
N TYR A 217 15.64 -7.50 10.58
CA TYR A 217 17.00 -7.01 10.36
C TYR A 217 17.20 -6.53 8.92
N VAL A 218 16.74 -7.30 7.92
CA VAL A 218 16.77 -6.90 6.51
C VAL A 218 15.91 -5.66 6.28
N SER A 219 14.74 -5.58 6.94
CA SER A 219 13.89 -4.38 6.88
C SER A 219 14.60 -3.16 7.46
N ALA A 220 15.27 -3.27 8.62
CA ALA A 220 15.97 -2.15 9.24
C ALA A 220 17.15 -1.66 8.38
N ARG A 221 17.92 -2.60 7.82
CA ARG A 221 19.03 -2.28 6.91
C ARG A 221 18.58 -1.60 5.62
N LEU A 222 17.34 -1.86 5.17
CA LEU A 222 16.75 -1.15 4.03
C LEU A 222 16.51 0.34 4.34
N PHE A 223 16.23 0.69 5.61
CA PHE A 223 16.02 2.07 6.04
C PHE A 223 17.33 2.78 6.45
N ASP A 224 18.34 2.06 6.92
CA ASP A 224 19.63 2.63 7.36
C ASP A 224 20.55 3.09 6.20
N GLY A 225 20.10 3.05 4.93
CA GLY A 225 20.79 3.69 3.79
C GLY A 225 22.18 3.13 3.43
N GLY A 226 22.62 2.02 4.03
CA GLY A 226 23.99 1.53 3.94
C GLY A 226 24.36 0.76 2.66
N ASP A 227 23.39 0.37 1.83
CA ASP A 227 23.64 -0.31 0.56
C ASP A 227 22.70 0.24 -0.52
N SER A 228 23.27 0.82 -1.58
CA SER A 228 22.58 1.32 -2.78
C SER A 228 21.90 0.16 -3.53
N MET A 229 20.75 -0.30 -3.03
CA MET A 229 20.02 -1.40 -3.62
C MET A 229 19.32 -0.95 -4.92
N SER A 230 19.73 -1.54 -6.05
CA SER A 230 18.98 -1.48 -7.31
C SER A 230 17.49 -1.80 -7.07
N VAL A 231 16.58 -1.22 -7.86
CA VAL A 231 15.11 -1.47 -7.80
C VAL A 231 14.78 -2.97 -7.73
N ASN A 232 15.53 -3.81 -8.45
CA ASN A 232 15.37 -5.26 -8.39
C ASN A 232 15.74 -5.87 -7.04
N HIS A 233 16.80 -5.37 -6.39
CA HIS A 233 17.20 -5.80 -5.05
C HIS A 233 16.17 -5.37 -4.00
N LEU A 234 15.62 -4.17 -4.13
CA LEU A 234 14.56 -3.68 -3.24
C LEU A 234 13.31 -4.55 -3.35
N PHE A 235 12.88 -4.86 -4.57
CA PHE A 235 11.73 -5.76 -4.80
C PHE A 235 11.98 -7.17 -4.24
N LEU A 236 13.17 -7.74 -4.47
CA LEU A 236 13.56 -9.04 -3.90
C LEU A 236 13.61 -9.01 -2.37
N ALA A 237 14.14 -7.94 -1.78
CA ALA A 237 14.19 -7.76 -0.33
C ALA A 237 12.78 -7.69 0.27
N MET A 238 11.85 -6.95 -0.35
CA MET A 238 10.45 -6.89 0.09
C MET A 238 9.77 -8.27 0.06
N ILE A 239 9.94 -9.03 -1.03
CA ILE A 239 9.42 -10.40 -1.14
C ILE A 239 10.05 -11.29 -0.07
N PHE A 240 11.35 -11.17 0.14
CA PHE A 240 12.06 -11.95 1.16
C PHE A 240 11.55 -11.64 2.56
N ILE A 241 11.36 -10.36 2.92
CA ILE A 241 10.81 -9.95 4.21
C ILE A 241 9.41 -10.54 4.41
N LEU A 242 8.53 -10.40 3.41
CA LEU A 242 7.17 -10.92 3.46
C LEU A 242 7.16 -12.45 3.65
N ALA A 243 7.91 -13.17 2.81
CA ALA A 243 8.02 -14.62 2.89
C ALA A 243 8.61 -15.04 4.24
N SER A 244 9.64 -14.34 4.71
CA SER A 244 10.32 -14.66 5.95
C SER A 244 9.39 -14.51 7.15
N VAL A 245 8.63 -13.43 7.22
CA VAL A 245 7.69 -13.20 8.33
C VAL A 245 6.54 -14.22 8.29
N ILE A 246 6.00 -14.56 7.11
CA ILE A 246 4.91 -15.55 6.99
C ILE A 246 5.37 -16.95 7.40
N PHE A 247 6.48 -17.44 6.83
CA PHE A 247 7.01 -18.77 7.15
C PHE A 247 7.54 -18.82 8.58
N GLY A 248 8.20 -17.76 9.04
CA GLY A 248 8.68 -17.60 10.41
C GLY A 248 7.54 -17.68 11.42
N THR A 249 6.42 -16.99 11.17
CA THR A 249 5.22 -17.04 12.02
C THR A 249 4.58 -18.42 12.04
N TYR A 250 4.56 -19.13 10.91
CA TYR A 250 4.08 -20.51 10.85
C TYR A 250 4.94 -21.46 11.68
N PHE A 251 6.26 -21.41 11.50
CA PHE A 251 7.19 -22.25 12.27
C PHE A 251 7.22 -21.87 13.75
N PHE A 252 7.08 -20.59 14.06
CA PHE A 252 6.87 -20.10 15.41
C PHE A 252 5.66 -20.80 16.03
N TYR A 253 4.44 -20.62 15.52
CA TYR A 253 3.26 -21.25 16.15
C TYR A 253 3.31 -22.77 16.20
N LYS A 254 3.93 -23.42 15.19
CA LYS A 254 4.13 -24.87 15.19
C LYS A 254 5.13 -25.32 16.26
N GLY A 255 6.13 -24.50 16.58
CA GLY A 255 7.17 -24.75 17.59
C GLY A 255 6.92 -24.12 18.98
N SER A 256 6.05 -23.11 19.09
CA SER A 256 5.79 -22.31 20.31
C SER A 256 5.35 -23.20 21.47
N VAL A 257 4.60 -24.25 21.14
CA VAL A 257 4.11 -25.26 22.07
C VAL A 257 5.23 -25.78 22.97
N ARG A 258 6.42 -26.04 22.40
CA ARG A 258 7.57 -26.56 23.12
C ARG A 258 8.53 -25.49 23.62
N PHE A 259 8.67 -24.39 22.88
CA PHE A 259 9.43 -23.23 23.35
C PHE A 259 8.89 -22.75 24.70
N ILE A 260 7.57 -22.60 24.81
CA ILE A 260 6.88 -22.22 26.04
C ILE A 260 7.03 -23.30 27.12
N THR A 261 6.90 -24.60 26.80
CA THR A 261 7.13 -25.66 27.81
C THR A 261 8.56 -25.64 28.35
N ASN A 262 9.55 -25.47 27.47
CA ASN A 262 10.96 -25.49 27.86
C ASN A 262 11.32 -24.27 28.69
N LEU A 263 10.81 -23.08 28.31
CA LEU A 263 11.02 -21.86 29.08
C LEU A 263 10.39 -21.96 30.48
N ILE A 264 9.15 -22.44 30.57
CA ILE A 264 8.44 -22.63 31.84
C ILE A 264 9.12 -23.71 32.70
N ARG A 265 9.57 -24.82 32.09
CA ARG A 265 10.27 -25.91 32.79
C ARG A 265 11.65 -25.49 33.29
N LYS A 266 12.40 -24.70 32.49
CA LYS A 266 13.72 -24.16 32.84
C LYS A 266 13.62 -23.14 33.98
N ASN A 267 12.60 -22.28 33.97
CA ASN A 267 12.40 -21.27 35.01
C ASN A 267 11.95 -21.84 36.37
N LYS A 268 11.43 -23.07 36.40
CA LYS A 268 11.02 -23.77 37.65
C LYS A 268 11.95 -24.92 38.06
N GLY A 269 13.14 -25.00 37.48
CA GLY A 269 14.11 -26.06 37.80
C GLY A 269 13.58 -27.50 37.56
N GLY A 270 12.55 -27.67 36.73
CA GLY A 270 11.95 -28.98 36.45
C GLY A 270 10.79 -29.43 37.34
N TYR A 271 10.46 -28.71 38.42
CA TYR A 271 9.35 -29.08 39.32
C TYR A 271 8.04 -28.38 38.90
N LEU A 272 7.25 -29.04 38.05
CA LEU A 272 5.92 -28.56 37.67
C LEU A 272 4.84 -29.24 38.52
N ASN A 273 4.00 -28.42 39.15
CA ASN A 273 2.88 -28.89 39.98
C ASN A 273 1.75 -29.47 39.10
N ILE A 274 0.97 -30.44 39.59
CA ILE A 274 -0.02 -31.21 38.79
C ILE A 274 -1.00 -30.31 38.02
N ASN A 275 -1.51 -29.25 38.67
CA ASN A 275 -2.43 -28.28 38.05
C ASN A 275 -1.77 -27.48 36.91
N GLN A 276 -0.47 -27.21 37.01
CA GLN A 276 0.29 -26.48 35.99
C GLN A 276 0.60 -27.38 34.79
N VAL A 277 0.87 -28.67 35.01
CA VAL A 277 1.04 -29.64 33.92
C VAL A 277 -0.25 -29.84 33.15
N MET A 278 -1.39 -29.95 33.85
CA MET A 278 -2.71 -30.17 33.23
C MET A 278 -3.18 -28.96 32.39
N SER A 279 -3.12 -27.75 32.95
CA SER A 279 -3.49 -26.53 32.22
C SER A 279 -2.56 -26.24 31.05
N LEU A 280 -1.24 -26.31 31.26
CA LEU A 280 -0.24 -26.06 30.23
C LEU A 280 -0.36 -27.08 29.09
N SER A 281 -0.57 -28.36 29.40
CA SER A 281 -0.74 -29.41 28.38
C SER A 281 -1.96 -29.18 27.51
N SER A 282 -3.08 -28.73 28.08
CA SER A 282 -4.30 -28.43 27.29
C SER A 282 -4.10 -27.25 26.33
N ILE A 283 -3.44 -26.17 26.77
CA ILE A 283 -3.17 -24.97 25.95
C ILE A 283 -2.16 -25.30 24.85
N MET A 284 -1.06 -25.97 25.22
CA MET A 284 -0.03 -26.47 24.32
C MET A 284 -0.62 -27.31 23.19
N PHE A 285 -1.52 -28.21 23.56
CA PHE A 285 -2.15 -29.11 22.63
C PHE A 285 -3.11 -28.37 21.67
N ARG A 286 -3.91 -27.42 22.19
CA ARG A 286 -4.78 -26.55 21.37
C ARG A 286 -3.99 -25.65 20.42
N MET A 287 -2.86 -25.08 20.86
CA MET A 287 -1.99 -24.27 20.02
C MET A 287 -1.36 -25.10 18.90
N ARG A 288 -0.87 -26.33 19.18
CA ARG A 288 -0.31 -27.22 18.14
C ARG A 288 -1.35 -27.55 17.07
N SER A 289 -2.54 -27.94 17.51
CA SER A 289 -3.61 -28.38 16.60
C SER A 289 -4.19 -27.24 15.77
N ASN A 290 -4.06 -25.99 16.23
CA ASN A 290 -4.59 -24.80 15.56
C ASN A 290 -3.49 -23.85 15.06
N ALA A 291 -2.22 -24.30 15.00
CA ALA A 291 -1.09 -23.45 14.62
C ALA A 291 -1.32 -22.76 13.27
N MET A 292 -1.81 -23.50 12.27
CA MET A 292 -2.15 -22.94 10.95
C MET A 292 -3.23 -21.85 11.02
N LEU A 293 -4.24 -22.05 11.87
CA LEU A 293 -5.32 -21.08 12.06
C LEU A 293 -4.80 -19.81 12.73
N LEU A 294 -3.93 -19.96 13.73
CA LEU A 294 -3.33 -18.84 14.42
C LEU A 294 -2.37 -18.06 13.52
N THR A 295 -1.56 -18.75 12.69
CA THR A 295 -0.74 -18.10 11.65
C THR A 295 -1.59 -17.25 10.72
N ILE A 296 -2.66 -17.81 10.16
CA ILE A 296 -3.52 -17.09 9.19
C ILE A 296 -4.10 -15.83 9.83
N ILE A 297 -4.66 -15.94 11.05
CA ILE A 297 -5.22 -14.77 11.75
C ILE A 297 -4.15 -13.70 11.96
N THR A 298 -2.98 -14.08 12.48
CA THR A 298 -1.90 -13.12 12.75
C THR A 298 -1.38 -12.47 11.47
N THR A 299 -1.16 -13.24 10.39
CA THR A 299 -0.67 -12.69 9.12
C THR A 299 -1.69 -11.80 8.43
N VAL A 300 -2.97 -12.18 8.44
CA VAL A 300 -4.04 -11.36 7.83
C VAL A 300 -4.23 -10.07 8.62
N SER A 301 -4.23 -10.13 9.96
CA SER A 301 -4.30 -8.92 10.80
C SER A 301 -3.10 -8.00 10.61
N ALA A 302 -1.88 -8.57 10.56
CA ALA A 302 -0.67 -7.78 10.32
C ALA A 302 -0.67 -7.12 8.94
N LEU A 303 -1.09 -7.86 7.90
CA LEU A 303 -1.25 -7.32 6.55
C LEU A 303 -2.30 -6.22 6.51
N ALA A 304 -3.45 -6.40 7.17
CA ALA A 304 -4.51 -5.39 7.22
C ALA A 304 -4.01 -4.09 7.88
N ILE A 305 -3.35 -4.19 9.04
CA ILE A 305 -2.79 -3.02 9.72
C ILE A 305 -1.71 -2.35 8.87
N GLY A 306 -0.79 -3.13 8.28
CA GLY A 306 0.29 -2.59 7.44
C GLY A 306 -0.23 -1.85 6.20
N LEU A 307 -1.24 -2.41 5.52
CA LEU A 307 -1.87 -1.76 4.36
C LEU A 307 -2.64 -0.50 4.76
N LEU A 308 -3.31 -0.49 5.92
CA LEU A 308 -3.99 0.71 6.44
C LEU A 308 -2.99 1.82 6.78
N SER A 309 -1.88 1.47 7.45
CA SER A 309 -0.80 2.41 7.73
C SER A 309 -0.19 2.96 6.45
N LEU A 310 0.09 2.11 5.47
CA LEU A 310 0.62 2.54 4.17
C LEU A 310 -0.34 3.48 3.45
N ASN A 311 -1.65 3.17 3.44
CA ASN A 311 -2.66 4.03 2.83
C ASN A 311 -2.71 5.41 3.49
N TYR A 312 -2.67 5.47 4.83
CA TYR A 312 -2.66 6.73 5.57
C TYR A 312 -1.40 7.57 5.27
N ILE A 313 -0.22 6.93 5.26
CA ILE A 313 1.04 7.60 4.92
C ILE A 313 1.01 8.09 3.47
N SER A 314 0.52 7.28 2.53
CA SER A 314 0.43 7.66 1.12
C SER A 314 -0.54 8.81 0.88
N TYR A 315 -1.66 8.88 1.60
CA TYR A 315 -2.61 10.00 1.49
C TYR A 315 -1.98 11.32 1.97
N TYR A 316 -1.38 11.33 3.16
CA TYR A 316 -0.70 12.52 3.68
C TYR A 316 0.51 12.91 2.83
N SER A 317 1.27 11.92 2.35
CA SER A 317 2.40 12.15 1.45
C SER A 317 1.93 12.71 0.11
N ALA A 318 0.78 12.31 -0.42
CA ALA A 318 0.24 12.86 -1.66
C ALA A 318 -0.11 14.35 -1.51
N GLU A 319 -0.75 14.74 -0.40
CA GLU A 319 -1.04 16.15 -0.08
C GLU A 319 0.26 16.96 0.04
N ARG A 320 1.24 16.46 0.83
CA ARG A 320 2.54 17.14 0.97
C ARG A 320 3.33 17.21 -0.33
N ASN A 321 3.24 16.17 -1.18
CA ASN A 321 3.88 16.18 -2.50
C ASN A 321 3.21 17.20 -3.43
N ALA A 322 1.88 17.38 -3.36
CA ALA A 322 1.18 18.41 -4.12
C ALA A 322 1.64 19.81 -3.70
N GLU A 323 1.69 20.10 -2.39
CA GLU A 323 2.26 21.35 -1.86
C GLU A 323 3.70 21.59 -2.31
N ASN A 324 4.52 20.54 -2.33
CA ASN A 324 5.91 20.65 -2.78
C ASN A 324 6.06 20.90 -4.28
N MET A 325 5.16 20.34 -5.10
CA MET A 325 5.19 20.49 -6.56
C MET A 325 4.64 21.84 -7.02
N ALA A 326 3.74 22.44 -6.23
CA ALA A 326 3.10 23.72 -6.49
C ALA A 326 2.87 24.48 -5.17
N PRO A 327 3.81 25.37 -4.79
CA PRO A 327 3.73 26.07 -3.50
C PRO A 327 2.70 27.21 -3.47
N THR A 328 2.17 27.63 -4.62
CA THR A 328 1.10 28.63 -4.73
C THR A 328 -0.09 28.08 -5.52
N ASP A 329 -1.27 28.70 -5.36
CA ASP A 329 -2.51 28.24 -5.99
C ASP A 329 -2.45 28.35 -7.52
N PHE A 330 -1.88 29.45 -8.04
CA PHE A 330 -1.61 29.63 -9.47
C PHE A 330 -0.16 30.05 -9.69
N ALA A 331 0.41 29.66 -10.82
CA ALA A 331 1.80 29.94 -11.19
C ALA A 331 1.91 30.39 -12.65
N PHE A 332 2.71 31.43 -12.87
CA PHE A 332 2.97 31.99 -14.19
C PHE A 332 4.47 32.16 -14.41
N VAL A 333 4.86 32.11 -15.68
CA VAL A 333 6.24 32.34 -16.13
C VAL A 333 6.40 33.63 -16.93
N THR A 334 5.30 34.25 -17.30
CA THR A 334 5.22 35.49 -18.08
C THR A 334 4.52 36.56 -17.25
N SER A 335 5.06 37.78 -17.27
CA SER A 335 4.42 38.90 -16.59
C SER A 335 3.09 39.31 -17.23
N GLU A 336 2.92 39.11 -18.54
CA GLU A 336 1.70 39.46 -19.25
C GLU A 336 0.50 38.63 -18.78
N ASP A 337 0.64 37.30 -18.76
CA ASP A 337 -0.43 36.40 -18.33
C ASP A 337 -0.75 36.58 -16.84
N ALA A 338 0.26 36.79 -15.99
CA ALA A 338 0.08 37.05 -14.57
C ALA A 338 -0.71 38.35 -14.30
N VAL A 339 -0.37 39.43 -15.01
CA VAL A 339 -1.09 40.71 -14.88
C VAL A 339 -2.53 40.57 -15.36
N ALA A 340 -2.74 39.92 -16.51
CA ALA A 340 -4.08 39.69 -17.04
C ALA A 340 -4.96 38.90 -16.07
N PHE A 341 -4.43 37.82 -15.47
CA PHE A 341 -5.19 37.03 -14.50
C PHE A 341 -5.43 37.79 -13.18
N GLY A 342 -4.45 38.56 -12.71
CA GLY A 342 -4.60 39.38 -11.51
C GLY A 342 -5.66 40.48 -11.63
N GLU A 343 -5.84 41.04 -12.83
CA GLU A 343 -6.95 41.96 -13.11
C GLU A 343 -8.31 41.24 -13.02
N VAL A 344 -8.43 40.05 -13.60
CA VAL A 344 -9.66 39.24 -13.54
C VAL A 344 -10.04 38.85 -12.10
N LEU A 345 -9.05 38.48 -11.27
CA LEU A 345 -9.28 38.19 -9.85
C LEU A 345 -9.77 39.43 -9.09
N LYS A 346 -9.17 40.60 -9.32
CA LYS A 346 -9.58 41.87 -8.71
C LYS A 346 -10.99 42.27 -9.12
N GLU A 347 -11.34 42.16 -10.40
CA GLU A 347 -12.68 42.45 -10.91
C GLU A 347 -13.74 41.52 -10.29
N SER A 348 -13.35 40.26 -10.04
CA SER A 348 -14.22 39.25 -9.41
C SER A 348 -14.27 39.38 -7.88
N GLY A 349 -13.55 40.34 -7.28
CA GLY A 349 -13.51 40.56 -5.83
C GLY A 349 -12.72 39.50 -5.06
N ILE A 350 -11.88 38.70 -5.74
CA ILE A 350 -11.07 37.65 -5.13
C ILE A 350 -9.74 38.27 -4.67
N SER A 351 -9.47 38.18 -3.37
CA SER A 351 -8.23 38.70 -2.77
C SER A 351 -7.10 37.69 -2.90
N TYR A 352 -5.93 38.16 -3.34
CA TYR A 352 -4.73 37.33 -3.53
C TYR A 352 -3.46 38.05 -3.08
N SER A 353 -2.44 37.27 -2.74
CA SER A 353 -1.05 37.70 -2.57
C SER A 353 -0.24 37.28 -3.79
N GLU A 354 0.66 38.14 -4.25
CA GLU A 354 1.52 37.91 -5.41
C GLU A 354 2.98 37.86 -4.97
N GLN A 355 3.68 36.82 -5.39
CA GLN A 355 5.11 36.65 -5.17
C GLN A 355 5.82 36.55 -6.51
N ARG A 356 6.90 37.33 -6.68
CA ARG A 356 7.75 37.29 -7.88
C ARG A 356 9.14 36.84 -7.46
N ILE A 357 9.62 35.78 -8.07
CA ILE A 357 10.92 35.19 -7.77
C ILE A 357 11.70 35.05 -9.06
N GLU A 358 12.89 35.64 -9.11
CA GLU A 358 13.85 35.39 -10.18
C GLU A 358 14.62 34.10 -9.87
N VAL A 359 14.71 33.22 -10.87
CA VAL A 359 15.25 31.88 -10.75
C VAL A 359 16.38 31.68 -11.75
N LEU A 360 17.54 31.28 -11.25
CA LEU A 360 18.69 30.94 -12.07
C LEU A 360 18.91 29.43 -12.05
N ARG A 361 19.30 28.85 -13.18
CA ARG A 361 19.81 27.48 -13.24
C ARG A 361 21.32 27.51 -13.10
N VAL A 362 21.84 26.80 -12.11
CA VAL A 362 23.28 26.74 -11.82
C VAL A 362 23.71 25.29 -11.67
N GLU A 363 24.91 24.98 -12.13
CA GLU A 363 25.55 23.68 -11.90
C GLU A 363 26.29 23.69 -10.55
N ILE A 364 26.01 22.71 -9.70
CA ILE A 364 26.65 22.54 -8.39
C ILE A 364 27.30 21.17 -8.25
N ASP A 365 28.42 21.12 -7.51
CA ASP A 365 29.04 19.90 -7.01
C ASP A 365 28.72 19.74 -5.52
N ILE A 366 28.08 18.63 -5.16
CA ILE A 366 27.65 18.31 -3.79
C ILE A 366 28.42 17.16 -3.14
N LYS A 367 29.52 16.69 -3.75
CA LYS A 367 30.26 15.52 -3.25
C LYS A 367 30.69 15.62 -1.79
N GLU A 368 31.07 16.81 -1.33
CA GLU A 368 31.51 17.02 0.05
C GLU A 368 30.37 16.92 1.07
N ILE A 369 29.13 17.18 0.66
CA ILE A 369 27.94 17.09 1.52
C ILE A 369 27.18 15.76 1.37
N THR A 370 27.57 14.89 0.45
CA THR A 370 26.99 13.54 0.31
C THR A 370 27.83 12.51 1.07
N ASN A 371 27.17 11.62 1.83
CA ASN A 371 27.86 10.59 2.62
C ASN A 371 28.32 9.35 1.82
N ASN A 372 27.82 9.15 0.60
CA ASN A 372 28.07 7.94 -0.19
C ASN A 372 28.70 8.29 -1.56
N ASP A 373 29.65 7.46 -2.02
CA ASP A 373 30.05 7.38 -3.43
C ASP A 373 28.89 6.72 -4.21
N ILE A 374 27.88 7.51 -4.59
CA ILE A 374 26.69 6.97 -5.24
C ILE A 374 26.96 6.78 -6.75
N GLU A 375 27.76 5.77 -7.11
CA GLU A 375 28.07 5.39 -8.51
C GLU A 375 26.81 5.00 -9.34
N ASN A 376 25.65 4.83 -8.71
CA ASN A 376 24.42 4.31 -9.32
C ASN A 376 23.29 5.35 -9.50
N LEU A 377 23.52 6.64 -9.24
CA LEU A 377 22.55 7.65 -9.65
C LEU A 377 22.62 7.83 -11.18
N GLN A 378 21.47 7.98 -11.83
CA GLN A 378 21.42 8.47 -13.22
C GLN A 378 21.88 9.94 -13.35
N PHE A 379 22.22 10.58 -12.24
CA PHE A 379 22.63 11.97 -12.13
C PHE A 379 24.05 12.04 -11.59
N ASP A 380 24.92 12.79 -12.26
CA ASP A 380 26.28 13.08 -11.80
C ASP A 380 26.20 14.08 -10.63
N VAL A 381 26.51 13.62 -9.41
CA VAL A 381 26.53 14.45 -8.19
C VAL A 381 27.58 15.57 -8.24
N GLY A 382 28.53 15.50 -9.19
CA GLY A 382 29.49 16.56 -9.46
C GLY A 382 28.99 17.64 -10.43
N LYS A 383 27.83 17.44 -11.07
CA LYS A 383 27.26 18.35 -12.07
C LYS A 383 25.73 18.39 -11.97
N MET A 384 25.23 18.73 -10.79
CA MET A 384 23.78 18.85 -10.58
C MET A 384 23.30 20.22 -11.00
N ARG A 385 22.33 20.27 -11.93
CA ARG A 385 21.67 21.53 -12.32
C ARG A 385 20.52 21.81 -11.37
N VAL A 386 20.65 22.84 -10.54
CA VAL A 386 19.66 23.23 -9.53
C VAL A 386 19.08 24.61 -9.85
N ALA A 387 17.90 24.88 -9.29
CA ALA A 387 17.32 26.21 -9.29
C ALA A 387 17.86 26.99 -8.10
N VAL A 388 18.38 28.20 -8.34
CA VAL A 388 18.92 29.10 -7.32
C VAL A 388 18.05 30.35 -7.24
N ILE A 389 17.74 30.78 -6.02
CA ILE A 389 16.98 32.00 -5.72
C ILE A 389 17.66 32.81 -4.61
N SER A 390 17.32 34.10 -4.54
CA SER A 390 17.72 34.98 -3.44
C SER A 390 16.86 34.74 -2.19
N ASP A 391 17.48 34.87 -1.02
CA ASP A 391 16.83 34.86 0.30
C ASP A 391 15.80 36.00 0.46
N LEU A 392 15.99 37.13 -0.21
CA LEU A 392 15.03 38.25 -0.20
C LEU A 392 13.61 37.86 -0.65
N TYR A 393 13.49 36.82 -1.46
CA TYR A 393 12.20 36.35 -1.96
C TYR A 393 11.49 35.40 -0.99
N VAL A 394 12.14 34.96 0.10
CA VAL A 394 11.61 33.96 1.01
C VAL A 394 11.39 34.56 2.40
N GLU A 395 10.12 34.70 2.79
CA GLU A 395 9.77 35.29 4.08
C GLU A 395 10.33 34.49 5.26
N GLY A 396 11.02 35.17 6.18
CA GLY A 396 11.53 34.57 7.41
C GLY A 396 12.84 33.80 7.26
N ILE A 397 13.48 33.82 6.08
CA ILE A 397 14.80 33.25 5.83
C ILE A 397 15.79 34.39 5.55
N ASP A 398 16.93 34.36 6.23
CA ASP A 398 18.06 35.27 6.03
C ASP A 398 19.31 34.40 5.95
N VAL A 399 19.94 34.35 4.77
CA VAL A 399 21.11 33.49 4.53
C VAL A 399 22.36 34.36 4.58
N SER A 400 23.32 34.00 5.44
CA SER A 400 24.55 34.77 5.55
C SER A 400 25.35 34.72 4.24
N GLN A 401 26.17 35.75 4.00
CA GLN A 401 27.05 35.75 2.85
C GLN A 401 28.04 34.58 2.92
N GLY A 402 28.07 33.74 1.88
CA GLY A 402 28.91 32.54 1.84
C GLY A 402 28.20 31.26 2.30
N GLU A 403 26.97 31.36 2.81
CA GLU A 403 26.14 30.23 3.20
C GLU A 403 25.08 29.93 2.12
N THR A 404 24.57 28.69 2.13
CA THR A 404 23.47 28.27 1.28
C THR A 404 22.53 27.32 2.02
N LEU A 405 21.25 27.39 1.66
CA LEU A 405 20.18 26.60 2.24
C LEU A 405 19.41 25.89 1.12
N PHE A 406 19.11 24.60 1.29
CA PHE A 406 18.29 23.88 0.30
C PHE A 406 16.82 23.93 0.70
N SER A 407 15.90 23.92 -0.27
CA SER A 407 14.45 23.98 -0.07
C SER A 407 13.71 23.05 -1.04
N GLY A 408 12.52 22.59 -0.65
CA GLY A 408 11.55 21.97 -1.57
C GLY A 408 11.97 20.62 -2.14
N TYR A 409 11.89 19.57 -1.32
CA TYR A 409 12.27 18.21 -1.70
C TYR A 409 11.25 17.18 -1.20
N SER A 410 11.29 15.97 -1.78
CA SER A 410 10.59 14.81 -1.20
C SER A 410 11.50 14.08 -0.22
N ASP A 411 10.98 13.61 0.93
CA ASP A 411 11.75 12.85 1.93
C ASP A 411 12.51 11.67 1.31
N ALA A 412 11.93 11.07 0.26
CA ALA A 412 12.54 10.01 -0.52
C ALA A 412 13.83 10.47 -1.24
N LEU A 413 13.85 11.69 -1.79
CA LEU A 413 15.03 12.25 -2.44
C LEU A 413 16.13 12.58 -1.42
N LEU A 414 15.83 13.12 -0.24
CA LEU A 414 16.88 13.29 0.78
C LEU A 414 17.46 11.99 1.25
N THR A 415 16.61 10.97 1.44
CA THR A 415 17.09 9.65 1.81
C THR A 415 18.00 9.09 0.72
N LEU A 416 17.70 9.37 -0.56
CA LEU A 416 18.54 8.98 -1.69
C LEU A 416 19.85 9.76 -1.78
N LEU A 417 19.83 11.09 -1.57
CA LEU A 417 21.02 11.95 -1.61
C LEU A 417 21.91 11.78 -0.37
N ASN A 418 21.31 11.39 0.77
CA ASN A 418 21.98 11.19 2.05
C ASN A 418 22.92 12.36 2.41
N LEU A 419 22.35 13.57 2.40
CA LEU A 419 23.07 14.81 2.69
C LEU A 419 23.49 14.85 4.17
N LYS A 420 24.69 15.38 4.42
CA LYS A 420 25.16 15.74 5.76
C LYS A 420 24.37 16.93 6.30
N ASP A 421 24.52 17.21 7.59
CA ASP A 421 23.91 18.41 8.20
C ASP A 421 24.61 19.71 7.76
N SER A 422 25.89 19.65 7.40
CA SER A 422 26.65 20.77 6.84
C SER A 422 27.81 20.32 5.94
N GLY A 423 28.35 21.25 5.15
CA GLY A 423 29.60 21.07 4.39
C GLY A 423 29.69 22.01 3.18
N THR A 424 30.66 21.81 2.30
CA THR A 424 30.89 22.72 1.17
C THR A 424 30.10 22.30 -0.06
N VAL A 425 29.47 23.26 -0.73
CA VAL A 425 28.91 23.10 -2.08
C VAL A 425 29.67 24.02 -3.02
N THR A 426 30.13 23.49 -4.15
CA THR A 426 30.79 24.30 -5.18
C THR A 426 29.78 24.68 -6.25
N PHE A 427 29.66 25.98 -6.50
CA PHE A 427 28.83 26.54 -7.56
C PHE A 427 29.70 26.83 -8.78
N HIS A 428 29.22 26.43 -9.95
CA HIS A 428 29.88 26.65 -11.23
C HIS A 428 29.08 27.67 -12.04
N GLY A 429 29.63 28.87 -12.18
CA GLY A 429 29.22 29.84 -13.21
C GLY A 429 29.90 29.53 -14.54
N LEU A 430 29.65 30.38 -15.55
CA LEU A 430 30.22 30.24 -16.88
C LEU A 430 31.75 30.41 -16.88
N THR A 431 32.28 31.30 -16.03
CA THR A 431 33.72 31.64 -16.02
C THR A 431 34.41 31.35 -14.70
N ALA A 432 33.67 31.35 -13.58
CA ALA A 432 34.23 31.13 -12.25
C ALA A 432 33.49 30.02 -11.49
N ALA A 433 34.22 29.36 -10.58
CA ALA A 433 33.65 28.47 -9.58
C ALA A 433 33.95 29.01 -8.19
N PHE A 434 32.99 28.90 -7.28
CA PHE A 434 33.16 29.36 -5.90
C PHE A 434 32.40 28.45 -4.92
N ASN A 435 32.84 28.47 -3.67
CA ASN A 435 32.33 27.60 -2.63
C ASN A 435 31.32 28.35 -1.75
N GLN A 436 30.27 27.64 -1.33
CA GLN A 436 29.35 28.08 -0.28
C GLN A 436 29.28 27.00 0.81
N GLU A 437 29.06 27.42 2.04
CA GLU A 437 28.78 26.52 3.17
C GLU A 437 27.29 26.18 3.19
N TYR A 438 26.98 24.91 3.00
CA TYR A 438 25.63 24.40 3.14
C TYR A 438 25.29 24.26 4.63
N VAL A 439 24.21 24.92 5.04
CA VAL A 439 23.79 25.07 6.47
C VAL A 439 22.57 24.20 6.79
N GLY A 440 22.03 23.51 5.80
CA GLY A 440 20.93 22.56 5.99
C GLY A 440 19.77 22.80 5.04
N ILE A 441 18.58 22.46 5.54
CA ILE A 441 17.41 22.29 4.70
C ILE A 441 16.19 22.98 5.29
N TYR A 442 15.51 23.74 4.45
CA TYR A 442 14.18 24.30 4.68
C TYR A 442 13.10 23.36 4.15
N ASN A 443 12.12 23.04 4.99
CA ASN A 443 11.15 21.97 4.74
C ASN A 443 10.02 22.32 3.77
N ASP A 444 9.78 23.61 3.54
CA ASP A 444 8.76 24.06 2.59
C ASP A 444 9.37 24.29 1.22
N SER A 445 8.61 24.00 0.18
CA SER A 445 9.01 24.25 -1.19
C SER A 445 8.75 25.70 -1.56
N VAL A 446 9.76 26.35 -2.13
CA VAL A 446 9.70 27.75 -2.57
C VAL A 446 9.48 27.89 -4.07
N LEU A 447 9.67 26.81 -4.83
CA LEU A 447 9.56 26.81 -6.29
C LEU A 447 8.82 25.57 -6.81
N PRO A 448 8.02 25.72 -7.89
CA PRO A 448 7.31 24.60 -8.49
C PRO A 448 8.25 23.68 -9.29
N LEU A 449 7.75 22.48 -9.61
CA LEU A 449 8.50 21.41 -10.30
C LEU A 449 9.16 21.87 -11.61
N TYR A 450 8.54 22.80 -12.34
CA TYR A 450 9.08 23.33 -13.59
C TYR A 450 10.49 23.90 -13.44
N PHE A 451 10.74 24.68 -12.40
CA PHE A 451 12.05 25.31 -12.16
C PHE A 451 13.04 24.33 -11.54
N THR A 452 12.56 23.53 -10.61
CA THR A 452 13.41 22.65 -9.81
C THR A 452 13.82 21.38 -10.57
N GLY A 453 12.98 20.91 -11.50
CA GLY A 453 13.19 19.65 -12.21
C GLY A 453 13.14 18.42 -11.30
N GLY A 454 12.55 18.56 -10.11
CA GLY A 454 12.48 17.51 -9.09
C GLY A 454 13.71 17.42 -8.17
N LEU A 455 14.65 18.37 -8.28
CA LEU A 455 15.78 18.56 -7.37
C LEU A 455 15.46 19.65 -6.33
N PRO A 456 16.21 19.77 -5.21
CA PRO A 456 16.00 20.89 -4.29
C PRO A 456 16.28 22.24 -4.97
N ALA A 457 15.51 23.25 -4.58
CA ALA A 457 15.86 24.65 -4.81
C ALA A 457 16.96 25.08 -3.83
N VAL A 458 17.76 26.05 -4.24
CA VAL A 458 18.91 26.53 -3.46
C VAL A 458 18.71 28.01 -3.18
N ILE A 459 18.70 28.36 -1.91
CA ILE A 459 18.55 29.73 -1.43
C ILE A 459 19.95 30.24 -1.07
N VAL A 460 20.30 31.39 -1.63
CA VAL A 460 21.57 32.07 -1.38
C VAL A 460 21.32 33.52 -1.01
N ASN A 461 22.29 34.15 -0.36
CA ASN A 461 22.24 35.59 -0.12
C ASN A 461 22.14 36.38 -1.44
N GLU A 462 21.39 37.49 -1.44
CA GLU A 462 21.25 38.40 -2.59
C GLU A 462 22.57 38.77 -3.29
N THR A 463 23.65 38.98 -2.54
CA THR A 463 24.96 39.30 -3.11
C THR A 463 25.52 38.15 -3.95
N THR A 464 25.39 36.92 -3.48
CA THR A 464 25.78 35.70 -4.20
C THR A 464 24.87 35.48 -5.42
N PHE A 465 23.56 35.71 -5.26
CA PHE A 465 22.59 35.61 -6.35
C PHE A 465 22.94 36.56 -7.51
N THR A 466 23.21 37.83 -7.19
CA THR A 466 23.62 38.84 -8.20
C THR A 466 24.93 38.47 -8.89
N MET A 467 25.90 37.88 -8.17
CA MET A 467 27.14 37.39 -8.78
C MET A 467 26.87 36.25 -9.77
N LEU A 468 26.03 35.28 -9.41
CA LEU A 468 25.62 34.19 -10.29
C LEU A 468 24.85 34.68 -11.51
N ALA A 469 23.97 35.67 -11.35
CA ALA A 469 23.25 36.28 -12.46
C ALA A 469 24.20 36.90 -13.50
N ASN A 470 25.29 37.53 -13.04
CA ASN A 470 26.27 38.15 -13.93
C ASN A 470 27.20 37.15 -14.63
N ASP A 471 27.40 35.95 -14.08
CA ASP A 471 28.21 34.86 -14.64
C ASP A 471 27.36 33.64 -15.03
N MET A 472 26.10 33.86 -15.43
CA MET A 472 25.18 32.78 -15.77
C MET A 472 25.56 32.09 -17.10
N ASP A 473 25.39 30.78 -17.16
CA ASP A 473 25.48 30.02 -18.41
C ASP A 473 24.11 30.03 -19.12
N PRO A 474 23.98 30.64 -20.32
CA PRO A 474 22.72 30.72 -21.04
C PRO A 474 22.22 29.36 -21.55
N ASP A 475 23.11 28.38 -21.77
CA ASP A 475 22.74 27.08 -22.36
C ASP A 475 21.97 26.17 -21.38
N ILE A 476 22.02 26.48 -20.08
CA ILE A 476 21.34 25.70 -19.02
C ILE A 476 20.11 26.40 -18.44
N GLN A 477 19.83 27.65 -18.85
CA GLN A 477 18.64 28.38 -18.39
C GLN A 477 17.37 27.81 -19.03
N LEU A 478 16.25 28.01 -18.33
CA LEU A 478 14.92 27.73 -18.87
C LEU A 478 14.46 28.87 -19.77
N ASN A 479 13.42 28.62 -20.58
CA ASN A 479 12.81 29.64 -21.45
C ASN A 479 12.34 30.87 -20.65
N SER A 480 11.87 30.65 -19.42
CA SER A 480 11.59 31.70 -18.46
C SER A 480 12.34 31.46 -17.15
N SER A 481 12.94 32.53 -16.64
CA SER A 481 13.63 32.61 -15.35
C SER A 481 12.80 33.32 -14.29
N LEU A 482 11.53 33.66 -14.58
CA LEU A 482 10.66 34.38 -13.64
C LEU A 482 9.53 33.48 -13.18
N TYR A 483 9.44 33.25 -11.88
CA TYR A 483 8.30 32.63 -11.24
C TYR A 483 7.39 33.70 -10.66
N ILE A 484 6.11 33.67 -11.03
CA ILE A 484 5.08 34.54 -10.46
C ILE A 484 4.01 33.65 -9.85
N GLY A 485 3.98 33.59 -8.52
CA GLY A 485 3.03 32.79 -7.75
C GLY A 485 1.89 33.64 -7.20
N PHE A 486 0.66 33.15 -7.32
CA PHE A 486 -0.54 33.76 -6.76
C PHE A 486 -1.11 32.85 -5.69
N THR A 487 -1.25 33.37 -4.47
CA THR A 487 -1.86 32.67 -3.34
C THR A 487 -3.14 33.37 -2.94
N LEU A 488 -4.27 32.67 -2.99
CA LEU A 488 -5.57 33.21 -2.65
C LEU A 488 -5.70 33.36 -1.12
N ALA A 489 -6.31 34.45 -0.67
CA ALA A 489 -6.53 34.68 0.76
C ALA A 489 -7.62 33.78 1.34
N ASP A 490 -8.57 33.33 0.52
CA ASP A 490 -9.70 32.49 0.91
C ASP A 490 -9.77 31.22 0.06
N ARG A 491 -9.69 30.05 0.72
CA ARG A 491 -9.78 28.75 0.05
C ARG A 491 -11.13 28.48 -0.57
N GLU A 492 -12.22 29.11 -0.11
CA GLU A 492 -13.54 28.93 -0.74
C GLU A 492 -13.62 29.54 -2.15
N THR A 493 -12.68 30.43 -2.50
CA THR A 493 -12.65 31.09 -3.81
C THR A 493 -11.84 30.37 -4.88
N VAL A 494 -11.14 29.29 -4.52
CA VAL A 494 -10.23 28.55 -5.43
C VAL A 494 -10.97 28.00 -6.65
N GLU A 495 -12.15 27.40 -6.47
CA GLU A 495 -12.93 26.81 -7.58
C GLU A 495 -13.42 27.88 -8.58
N ALA A 496 -13.84 29.03 -8.05
CA ALA A 496 -14.23 30.16 -8.88
C ALA A 496 -13.04 30.74 -9.64
N ALA A 497 -11.89 30.88 -8.98
CA ALA A 497 -10.64 31.34 -9.60
C ALA A 497 -10.13 30.36 -10.68
N ASP A 498 -10.23 29.04 -10.45
CA ASP A 498 -9.85 28.01 -11.42
C ASP A 498 -10.75 28.05 -12.67
N THR A 499 -12.06 28.24 -12.48
CA THR A 499 -12.99 28.41 -13.61
C THR A 499 -12.65 29.65 -14.45
N LEU A 500 -12.30 30.75 -13.80
CA LEU A 500 -11.86 31.97 -14.48
C LEU A 500 -10.55 31.73 -15.23
N PHE A 501 -9.57 31.10 -14.57
CA PHE A 501 -8.28 30.76 -15.15
C PHE A 501 -8.43 29.93 -16.43
N GLN A 502 -9.24 28.85 -16.39
CA GLN A 502 -9.48 27.98 -17.55
C GLN A 502 -10.20 28.69 -18.72
N SER A 503 -10.92 29.78 -18.44
CA SER A 503 -11.62 30.56 -19.47
C SER A 503 -10.74 31.59 -20.19
N MET A 504 -9.53 31.86 -19.67
CA MET A 504 -8.64 32.88 -20.22
C MET A 504 -7.81 32.36 -21.39
N PRO A 505 -7.63 33.15 -22.46
CA PRO A 505 -6.69 32.84 -23.53
C PRO A 505 -5.28 33.25 -23.09
N PHE A 506 -4.51 32.31 -22.53
CA PHE A 506 -3.10 32.55 -22.20
C PHE A 506 -2.21 32.58 -23.46
N SER A 507 -1.16 33.38 -23.41
CA SER A 507 -0.21 33.53 -24.51
C SER A 507 0.72 32.30 -24.59
N GLN A 508 0.39 31.35 -25.48
CA GLN A 508 1.10 30.06 -25.68
C GLN A 508 0.99 29.07 -24.50
N ASP A 509 1.25 27.79 -24.79
CA ASP A 509 1.13 26.60 -23.91
C ASP A 509 2.00 26.62 -22.62
N GLU A 510 2.41 27.79 -22.11
CA GLU A 510 3.40 27.94 -21.03
C GLU A 510 2.81 28.41 -19.69
N ALA A 511 1.49 28.47 -19.52
CA ALA A 511 0.91 28.57 -18.19
C ALA A 511 1.22 27.27 -17.42
N ILE A 512 2.13 27.33 -16.44
CA ILE A 512 2.43 26.20 -15.57
C ILE A 512 1.26 26.05 -14.61
N THR A 513 0.21 25.36 -15.04
CA THR A 513 -0.79 24.86 -14.11
C THR A 513 -0.11 23.89 -13.15
N PRO A 514 -0.31 24.01 -11.83
CA PRO A 514 -0.31 22.83 -10.99
C PRO A 514 -1.32 21.86 -11.59
N ASN A 515 -1.00 20.57 -11.67
CA ASN A 515 -2.02 19.54 -11.90
C ASN A 515 -3.02 19.58 -10.72
N THR A 516 -4.00 20.47 -10.75
CA THR A 516 -5.23 20.39 -9.96
C THR A 516 -6.23 19.56 -10.76
N ARG A 517 -5.91 18.27 -10.88
CA ARG A 517 -6.87 17.19 -11.08
C ARG A 517 -6.49 15.99 -10.23
#